data_AF-A0A2S7UFE7-F1
#
_entry.id   AF-A0A2S7UFE7-F1
#
_cell.length_a   1.000
_cell.length_b   1.000
_cell.length_c   1.000
_cell.angle_alpha   90.00
_cell.angle_beta   90.00
_cell.angle_gamma   90.00
#
_symmetry.space_group_name_H-M   'P 1'
#
loop_
_entity.id
_entity.type
_entity.pdbx_description
1 polymer ?
#
loop_
_entity_poly.entity_id
_entity_poly.type
_entity_poly.pdbx_seq_one_letter_code
_entity_poly.pdbx_strand_id
1 'polypeptide(L)'
;MKLFRFLRKKLNELDNIPEDNLTEKITEKSTMETESKTEMNNKKIDRTNWTGENFEFLIIGVDEIPNEEYDKIMTPNSYKWKKVIKDEWPFYVVGEDEFSFSWEMPGIQFTFNKEVEYEKAKKIADEIIENINSIGQKAELLTLESNKIYKF
;
A
#
# COMPACT_ATOMS: atom_id res chain seq x y z
N MET A 1 -25.55 -4.71 3.87
CA MET A 1 -24.60 -4.91 2.75
C MET A 1 -23.29 -5.45 3.31
N LYS A 2 -22.80 -6.59 2.83
CA LYS A 2 -21.66 -7.36 3.38
C LYS A 2 -20.57 -7.56 2.30
N LEU A 3 -19.90 -6.50 1.86
CA LEU A 3 -18.84 -6.62 0.85
C LEU A 3 -17.42 -6.76 1.47
N PHE A 4 -17.20 -6.22 2.67
CA PHE A 4 -15.86 -6.22 3.30
C PHE A 4 -15.50 -7.45 4.13
N ARG A 5 -16.38 -8.45 4.25
CA ARG A 5 -16.01 -9.74 4.87
C ARG A 5 -15.26 -10.65 3.91
N PHE A 6 -15.29 -10.36 2.60
CA PHE A 6 -14.79 -11.28 1.59
C PHE A 6 -13.26 -11.28 1.48
N LEU A 7 -12.59 -10.11 1.57
CA LEU A 7 -11.12 -10.06 1.60
C LEU A 7 -10.53 -10.74 2.86
N ARG A 8 -11.20 -10.62 4.01
CA ARG A 8 -10.77 -11.33 5.23
C ARG A 8 -10.92 -12.85 5.13
N LYS A 9 -11.87 -13.35 4.34
CA LYS A 9 -12.17 -14.80 4.23
C LYS A 9 -11.21 -15.54 3.28
N LYS A 10 -10.74 -14.88 2.22
CA LYS A 10 -9.76 -15.45 1.27
C LYS A 10 -8.39 -15.73 1.89
N LEU A 11 -7.96 -14.95 2.88
CA LEU A 11 -6.72 -15.20 3.63
C LEU A 11 -6.84 -16.40 4.59
N ASN A 12 -7.99 -16.58 5.23
CA ASN A 12 -8.19 -17.69 6.19
C ASN A 12 -8.45 -19.06 5.52
N GLU A 13 -8.72 -19.14 4.21
CA GLU A 13 -8.97 -20.40 3.51
C GLU A 13 -7.68 -21.09 3.01
N LEU A 14 -6.50 -20.46 3.10
CA LEU A 14 -5.21 -21.05 2.69
C LEU A 14 -4.47 -21.84 3.79
N ASP A 15 -4.92 -21.79 5.05
CA ASP A 15 -4.22 -22.43 6.19
C ASP A 15 -4.89 -23.73 6.68
N ASN A 16 -5.76 -24.37 5.89
CA ASN A 16 -6.15 -25.76 6.14
C ASN A 16 -5.02 -26.72 5.70
N ILE A 17 -3.97 -26.83 6.52
CA ILE A 17 -3.02 -27.94 6.52
C ILE A 17 -3.13 -28.59 7.92
N PRO A 18 -3.31 -29.92 8.02
CA PRO A 18 -3.77 -30.56 9.26
C PRO A 18 -2.72 -30.50 10.38
N GLU A 19 -3.18 -30.15 11.57
CA GLU A 19 -2.50 -30.45 12.84
C GLU A 19 -2.41 -31.97 13.00
N ASP A 20 -1.19 -32.49 13.18
CA ASP A 20 -1.03 -33.70 13.99
C ASP A 20 0.36 -33.79 14.65
N ASN A 21 0.30 -33.97 15.96
CA ASN A 21 1.30 -34.47 16.92
C ASN A 21 2.17 -33.47 17.72
N LEU A 22 1.66 -33.23 18.95
CA LEU A 22 2.39 -33.02 20.22
C LEU A 22 3.69 -33.85 20.29
N THR A 23 4.79 -33.48 20.95
CA THR A 23 5.03 -33.18 22.38
C THR A 23 6.57 -32.93 22.44
N GLU A 24 7.20 -32.01 23.17
CA GLU A 24 7.47 -32.02 24.61
C GLU A 24 8.44 -30.83 24.91
N LYS A 25 8.08 -30.01 25.90
CA LYS A 25 8.90 -29.44 27.00
C LYS A 25 10.37 -28.99 26.82
N ILE A 26 10.66 -27.85 27.48
CA ILE A 26 11.92 -27.36 28.13
C ILE A 26 12.34 -26.00 27.53
N THR A 27 11.97 -24.87 28.16
CA THR A 27 12.71 -24.05 29.16
C THR A 27 13.99 -23.37 28.62
N GLU A 28 14.10 -22.07 28.93
CA GLU A 28 15.29 -21.18 28.93
C GLU A 28 15.51 -20.21 27.75
N LYS A 29 15.04 -18.98 27.96
CA LYS A 29 15.86 -17.75 28.06
C LYS A 29 16.93 -17.53 26.97
N SER A 30 16.65 -16.63 26.03
CA SER A 30 17.64 -15.62 25.62
C SER A 30 16.98 -14.44 24.92
N THR A 31 17.25 -13.27 25.49
CA THR A 31 17.22 -11.94 24.89
C THR A 31 17.70 -11.95 23.43
N MET A 32 16.95 -11.30 22.54
CA MET A 32 17.49 -10.47 21.45
C MET A 32 16.34 -9.68 20.83
N GLU A 33 16.05 -8.54 21.47
CA GLU A 33 15.44 -7.40 20.80
C GLU A 33 16.35 -7.04 19.63
N THR A 34 16.01 -7.50 18.43
CA THR A 34 16.59 -6.94 17.21
C THR A 34 15.71 -5.77 16.86
N GLU A 35 16.05 -4.61 17.42
CA GLU A 35 15.71 -3.32 16.83
C GLU A 35 16.25 -3.34 15.40
N SER A 36 15.40 -3.63 14.42
CA SER A 36 15.70 -3.31 13.03
C SER A 36 15.62 -1.78 12.91
N LYS A 37 16.68 -1.10 13.33
CA LYS A 37 16.97 0.26 12.91
C LYS A 37 17.10 0.19 11.39
N THR A 38 16.02 0.55 10.70
CA THR A 38 16.09 0.90 9.29
C THR A 38 16.96 2.14 9.21
N GLU A 39 18.26 1.93 9.04
CA GLU A 39 19.18 2.98 8.64
C GLU A 39 18.67 3.54 7.32
N MET A 40 17.95 4.66 7.39
CA MET A 40 17.71 5.53 6.25
C MET A 40 19.06 6.07 5.83
N ASN A 41 19.76 5.28 5.03
CA ASN A 41 20.90 5.74 4.26
C ASN A 41 20.39 6.87 3.36
N ASN A 42 20.62 8.11 3.78
CA ASN A 42 20.33 9.35 3.05
C ASN A 42 21.23 9.50 1.81
N LYS A 43 21.36 8.43 1.02
CA LYS A 43 21.92 8.53 -0.33
C LYS A 43 20.81 9.16 -1.17
N LYS A 44 21.06 10.36 -1.70
CA LYS A 44 20.14 11.03 -2.62
C LYS A 44 19.99 10.14 -3.85
N ILE A 45 18.92 9.36 -3.90
CA ILE A 45 18.59 8.49 -5.04
C ILE A 45 18.09 9.39 -6.16
N ASP A 46 18.70 9.27 -7.33
CA ASP A 46 18.22 9.92 -8.54
C ASP A 46 16.99 9.16 -9.07
N ARG A 47 15.86 9.86 -9.19
CA ARG A 47 14.55 9.32 -9.59
C ARG A 47 14.05 9.91 -10.91
N THR A 48 14.86 10.72 -11.61
CA THR A 48 14.42 11.47 -12.80
C THR A 48 13.90 10.59 -13.93
N ASN A 49 14.38 9.35 -14.05
CA ASN A 49 13.96 8.41 -15.10
C ASN A 49 13.15 7.22 -14.55
N TRP A 50 12.62 7.33 -13.33
CA TRP A 50 11.86 6.23 -12.75
C TRP A 50 10.47 6.16 -13.35
N THR A 51 10.05 4.93 -13.63
CA THR A 51 8.69 4.61 -14.01
C THR A 51 8.03 3.70 -12.97
N GLY A 52 6.74 3.38 -13.12
CA GLY A 52 6.01 2.46 -12.24
C GLY A 52 6.64 1.05 -12.12
N GLU A 53 7.64 0.71 -12.93
CA GLU A 53 8.44 -0.51 -12.73
C GLU A 53 9.45 -0.42 -11.57
N ASN A 54 9.80 0.80 -11.15
CA ASN A 54 10.91 1.04 -10.24
C ASN A 54 10.47 1.41 -8.82
N PHE A 55 9.20 1.78 -8.63
CA PHE A 55 8.70 2.20 -7.34
C PHE A 55 7.28 1.73 -7.06
N GLU A 56 6.98 1.73 -5.76
CA GLU A 56 5.62 1.76 -5.23
C GLU A 56 5.53 2.85 -4.16
N PHE A 57 4.32 3.28 -3.87
CA PHE A 57 4.08 4.22 -2.77
C PHE A 57 3.33 3.54 -1.65
N LEU A 58 3.76 3.81 -0.41
CA LEU A 58 3.05 3.42 0.80
C LEU A 58 2.69 4.69 1.56
N ILE A 59 1.39 4.91 1.76
CA ILE A 59 0.90 5.98 2.62
C ILE A 59 0.72 5.40 4.02
N ILE A 60 1.47 5.91 5.00
CA ILE A 60 1.37 5.52 6.42
C ILE A 60 0.63 6.57 7.23
N GLY A 61 0.28 6.27 8.48
CA GLY A 61 -0.43 7.23 9.35
C GLY A 61 -1.90 7.42 8.96
N VAL A 62 -2.45 6.41 8.29
CA VAL A 62 -3.85 6.35 7.85
C VAL A 62 -4.61 5.37 8.73
N ASP A 63 -5.74 5.80 9.25
CA ASP A 63 -6.73 4.97 9.95
C ASP A 63 -7.92 4.69 9.02
N GLU A 64 -9.14 4.59 9.54
CA GLU A 64 -10.32 4.32 8.73
C GLU A 64 -10.69 5.51 7.82
N ILE A 65 -10.88 5.23 6.53
CA ILE A 65 -11.42 6.19 5.55
C ILE A 65 -12.93 5.93 5.40
N PRO A 66 -13.80 6.93 5.60
CA PRO A 66 -15.24 6.76 5.45
C PRO A 66 -15.63 6.29 4.05
N ASN A 67 -16.47 5.25 3.97
CA ASN A 67 -16.89 4.65 2.70
C ASN A 67 -17.57 5.64 1.74
N GLU A 68 -18.33 6.60 2.26
CA GLU A 68 -19.10 7.57 1.46
C GLU A 68 -18.21 8.55 0.71
N GLU A 69 -17.03 8.87 1.26
CA GLU A 69 -16.06 9.79 0.66
C GLU A 69 -14.82 9.07 0.10
N TYR A 70 -14.83 7.75 0.08
CA TYR A 70 -13.64 6.94 -0.21
C TYR A 70 -13.02 7.28 -1.58
N ASP A 71 -13.83 7.26 -2.65
CA ASP A 71 -13.33 7.59 -3.99
C ASP A 71 -12.86 9.04 -4.09
N LYS A 72 -13.50 9.96 -3.37
CA LYS A 72 -13.11 11.38 -3.33
C LYS A 72 -11.79 11.59 -2.61
N ILE A 73 -11.54 10.86 -1.52
CA ILE A 73 -10.31 10.95 -0.74
C ILE A 73 -9.15 10.27 -1.50
N MET A 74 -9.42 9.10 -2.09
CA MET A 74 -8.43 8.23 -2.73
C MET A 74 -8.13 8.58 -4.20
N THR A 75 -8.56 9.76 -4.68
CA THR A 75 -8.27 10.23 -6.03
C THR A 75 -7.79 11.68 -6.03
N PRO A 76 -6.94 12.07 -7.01
CA PRO A 76 -6.41 13.42 -7.07
C PRO A 76 -7.49 14.42 -7.51
N ASN A 77 -7.38 15.66 -7.03
CA ASN A 77 -8.29 16.75 -7.40
C ASN A 77 -7.86 17.46 -8.68
N SER A 78 -6.55 17.47 -8.98
CA SER A 78 -6.01 18.20 -10.13
C SER A 78 -6.14 17.45 -11.47
N TYR A 79 -6.56 16.19 -11.43
CA TYR A 79 -6.74 15.36 -12.62
C TYR A 79 -8.17 14.87 -12.78
N LYS A 80 -8.63 14.81 -14.02
CA LYS A 80 -9.81 14.01 -14.36
C LYS A 80 -9.46 12.53 -14.18
N TRP A 81 -10.37 11.81 -13.53
CA TRP A 81 -10.22 10.38 -13.32
C TRP A 81 -11.52 9.64 -13.65
N LYS A 82 -11.38 8.33 -13.86
CA LYS A 82 -12.50 7.39 -13.92
C LYS A 82 -12.16 6.12 -13.17
N LYS A 83 -13.16 5.50 -12.55
CA LYS A 83 -13.02 4.18 -11.93
C LYS A 83 -13.35 3.09 -12.94
N VAL A 84 -12.53 2.07 -13.01
CA VAL A 84 -12.70 0.88 -13.86
C VAL A 84 -12.54 -0.35 -12.98
N ILE A 85 -13.34 -1.39 -13.21
CA ILE A 85 -13.20 -2.67 -12.51
C ILE A 85 -12.52 -3.66 -13.44
N LYS A 86 -11.41 -4.27 -13.02
CA LYS A 86 -10.70 -5.34 -13.73
C LYS A 86 -10.50 -6.51 -12.79
N ASP A 87 -10.92 -7.71 -13.18
CA ASP A 87 -10.81 -8.92 -12.34
C ASP A 87 -11.33 -8.72 -10.90
N GLU A 88 -12.47 -8.03 -10.77
CA GLU A 88 -13.11 -7.64 -9.49
C GLU A 88 -12.36 -6.59 -8.65
N TRP A 89 -11.24 -6.06 -9.15
CA TRP A 89 -10.44 -5.02 -8.49
C TRP A 89 -10.73 -3.61 -9.04
N PRO A 90 -10.83 -2.59 -8.16
CA PRO A 90 -10.97 -1.21 -8.58
C PRO A 90 -9.63 -0.62 -9.05
N PHE A 91 -9.65 -0.03 -10.23
CA PHE A 91 -8.58 0.77 -10.81
C PHE A 91 -9.07 2.20 -11.04
N TYR A 92 -8.18 3.16 -10.84
CA TYR A 92 -8.41 4.58 -11.09
C TYR A 92 -7.52 5.02 -12.25
N VAL A 93 -8.14 5.49 -13.32
CA VAL A 93 -7.45 5.90 -14.55
C VAL A 93 -7.35 7.42 -14.58
N VAL A 94 -6.12 7.95 -14.65
CA VAL A 94 -5.76 9.36 -14.66
C VAL A 94 -5.01 9.69 -15.96
N GLY A 95 -5.75 10.12 -16.97
CA GLY A 95 -5.23 10.26 -18.33
C GLY A 95 -4.95 8.89 -18.95
N GLU A 96 -3.69 8.60 -19.24
CA GLU A 96 -3.23 7.30 -19.78
C GLU A 96 -2.73 6.35 -18.69
N ASP A 97 -2.51 6.86 -17.47
CA ASP A 97 -2.00 6.06 -16.36
C ASP A 97 -3.13 5.51 -15.51
N GLU A 98 -2.90 4.35 -14.92
CA GLU A 98 -3.82 3.69 -14.03
C GLU A 98 -3.12 3.28 -12.74
N PHE A 99 -3.85 3.35 -11.64
CA PHE A 99 -3.38 2.84 -10.37
C PHE A 99 -4.49 2.10 -9.63
N SER A 100 -4.05 1.21 -8.76
CA SER A 100 -4.88 0.55 -7.75
C SER A 100 -4.21 0.72 -6.40
N PHE A 101 -4.92 0.38 -5.34
CA PHE A 101 -4.34 0.35 -4.02
C PHE A 101 -4.91 -0.80 -3.20
N SER A 102 -4.16 -1.17 -2.17
CA SER A 102 -4.52 -2.17 -1.17
C SER A 102 -4.22 -1.64 0.23
N TRP A 103 -4.99 -2.10 1.21
CA TRP A 103 -4.72 -1.81 2.61
C TRP A 103 -3.77 -2.87 3.16
N GLU A 104 -2.53 -2.47 3.42
CA GLU A 104 -1.45 -3.34 3.87
C GLU A 104 -0.83 -2.70 5.09
N MET A 105 -0.92 -3.33 6.27
CA MET A 105 -0.32 -2.76 7.48
C MET A 105 1.17 -2.46 7.21
N PRO A 106 1.66 -1.22 7.38
CA PRO A 106 1.12 -0.15 8.24
C PRO A 106 0.22 0.92 7.58
N GLY A 107 -0.25 0.77 6.34
CA GLY A 107 -1.10 1.75 5.68
C GLY A 107 -1.68 1.34 4.32
N ILE A 108 -1.63 2.24 3.34
CA ILE A 108 -2.18 2.02 1.99
C ILE A 108 -1.06 1.95 0.96
N GLN A 109 -0.96 0.83 0.25
CA GLN A 109 0.01 0.63 -0.81
C GLN A 109 -0.62 0.91 -2.17
N PHE A 110 0.05 1.74 -2.98
CA PHE A 110 -0.36 2.13 -4.32
C PHE A 110 0.52 1.42 -5.35
N THR A 111 -0.15 0.84 -6.34
CA THR A 111 0.49 0.19 -7.48
C THR A 111 0.00 0.87 -8.76
N PHE A 112 0.94 1.44 -9.51
CA PHE A 112 0.67 2.08 -10.78
C PHE A 112 1.00 1.14 -11.95
N ASN A 113 0.49 1.44 -13.15
CA ASN A 113 0.99 0.84 -14.37
C ASN A 113 2.48 1.15 -14.56
N LYS A 114 3.14 0.27 -15.30
CA LYS A 114 4.61 0.24 -15.46
C LYS A 114 5.18 1.49 -16.11
N GLU A 115 4.39 2.14 -16.95
CA GLU A 115 4.79 3.26 -17.78
C GLU A 115 4.64 4.61 -17.07
N VAL A 116 3.97 4.68 -15.91
CA VAL A 116 3.74 5.96 -15.23
C VAL A 116 5.07 6.63 -14.88
N GLU A 117 5.20 7.91 -15.15
CA GLU A 117 6.35 8.70 -14.71
C GLU A 117 6.29 8.94 -13.21
N TYR A 118 7.44 8.81 -12.52
CA TYR A 118 7.54 9.02 -11.08
C TYR A 118 6.96 10.36 -10.63
N GLU A 119 7.26 11.47 -11.32
CA GLU A 119 6.77 12.80 -10.94
C GLU A 119 5.24 12.90 -11.00
N LYS A 120 4.62 12.29 -12.01
CA LYS A 120 3.16 12.25 -12.13
C LYS A 120 2.55 11.39 -11.03
N ALA A 121 3.08 10.19 -10.79
CA ALA A 121 2.61 9.31 -9.74
C ALA A 121 2.78 9.94 -8.34
N LYS A 122 3.91 10.60 -8.09
CA LYS A 122 4.19 11.31 -6.84
C LYS A 122 3.18 12.43 -6.62
N LYS A 123 2.91 13.24 -7.65
CA LYS A 123 1.91 14.31 -7.55
C LYS A 123 0.52 13.75 -7.22
N ILE A 124 0.11 12.64 -7.85
CA ILE A 124 -1.14 11.96 -7.52
C ILE A 124 -1.15 11.53 -6.05
N ALA A 125 -0.08 10.90 -5.57
CA ALA A 125 0.02 10.44 -4.19
C ALA A 125 0.05 11.59 -3.17
N ASP A 126 0.76 12.69 -3.46
CA ASP A 126 0.81 13.89 -2.63
C ASP A 126 -0.60 14.49 -2.47
N GLU A 127 -1.38 14.61 -3.54
CA GLU A 127 -2.76 15.11 -3.46
C GLU A 127 -3.68 14.21 -2.65
N ILE A 128 -3.50 12.88 -2.76
CA ILE A 128 -4.27 11.93 -1.94
C ILE A 128 -3.88 12.06 -0.46
N ILE A 129 -2.62 12.31 -0.15
CA ILE A 129 -2.18 12.61 1.22
C ILE A 129 -2.81 13.90 1.74
N GLU A 130 -2.86 14.95 0.93
CA GLU A 130 -3.55 16.20 1.29
C GLU A 130 -5.04 15.94 1.58
N ASN A 131 -5.70 15.11 0.78
CA ASN A 131 -7.08 14.71 1.02
C ASN A 131 -7.25 13.94 2.33
N ILE A 132 -6.39 12.96 2.60
CA ILE A 132 -6.42 12.18 3.86
C ILE A 132 -6.14 13.09 5.06
N ASN A 133 -5.19 14.01 4.96
CA ASN A 133 -4.89 14.98 6.01
C ASN A 133 -6.05 15.97 6.23
N SER A 134 -6.82 16.29 5.19
CA SER A 134 -7.98 17.18 5.30
C SER A 134 -9.10 16.62 6.18
N ILE A 135 -9.16 15.29 6.36
CA ILE A 135 -10.11 14.62 7.27
C ILE A 135 -9.52 14.40 8.68
N GLY A 136 -8.40 15.05 9.00
CA GLY A 136 -7.82 15.07 10.35
C GLY A 136 -6.80 13.98 10.64
N GLN A 137 -6.37 13.24 9.63
CA GLN A 137 -5.31 12.22 9.76
C GLN A 137 -3.91 12.83 9.59
N LYS A 138 -2.87 12.01 9.79
CA LYS A 138 -1.46 12.42 9.66
C LYS A 138 -0.73 11.48 8.70
N ALA A 139 -1.22 11.49 7.47
CA ALA A 139 -0.69 10.68 6.39
C ALA A 139 0.68 11.17 5.92
N GLU A 140 1.59 10.22 5.67
CA GLU A 140 2.93 10.47 5.14
C GLU A 140 3.22 9.54 3.95
N LEU A 141 3.95 10.04 2.95
CA LEU A 141 4.34 9.27 1.78
C LEU A 141 5.69 8.57 2.01
N LEU A 142 5.72 7.26 1.85
CA LEU A 142 6.94 6.50 1.70
C LEU A 142 7.09 6.05 0.24
N THR A 143 8.25 6.31 -0.36
CA THR A 143 8.61 5.73 -1.65
C THR A 143 9.37 4.42 -1.41
N LEU A 144 8.83 3.32 -1.91
CA LEU A 144 9.45 2.01 -1.88
C LEU A 144 10.10 1.73 -3.23
N GLU A 145 11.38 1.38 -3.25
CA GLU A 145 12.01 0.89 -4.48
C GLU A 145 11.55 -0.54 -4.77
N SER A 146 11.08 -0.82 -5.98
CA SER A 146 10.55 -2.15 -6.34
C SER A 146 11.59 -3.27 -6.24
N ASN A 147 12.90 -2.96 -6.26
CA ASN A 147 13.99 -3.92 -6.04
C ASN A 147 14.21 -4.27 -4.55
N LYS A 148 13.58 -3.54 -3.62
CA LYS A 148 13.65 -3.74 -2.16
C LYS A 148 12.35 -4.29 -1.59
N ILE A 149 11.29 -4.33 -2.39
CA ILE A 149 10.02 -4.95 -2.01
C ILE A 149 10.16 -6.46 -2.23
N TYR A 150 10.09 -7.24 -1.16
CA TYR A 150 9.98 -8.70 -1.26
C TYR A 150 8.65 -9.04 -1.94
N LYS A 151 8.71 -9.58 -3.16
CA LYS A 151 7.55 -10.14 -3.85
C LYS A 151 7.32 -11.54 -3.27
N PHE A 152 6.21 -11.73 -2.58
CA PHE A 152 5.77 -13.05 -2.09
C PHE A 152 5.09 -13.86 -3.21
#